data_AF-A0A953LUJ7-F1
#
_entry.id   AF-A0A953LUJ7-F1
#
_cell.length_a   1.000
_cell.length_b   1.000
_cell.length_c   1.000
_cell.angle_alpha   90.00
_cell.angle_beta   90.00
_cell.angle_gamma   90.00
#
_symmetry.space_group_name_H-M   'P 1'
#
loop_
_entity.id
_entity.type
_entity.pdbx_description
1 polymer ?
#
loop_
_entity_poly.entity_id
_entity_poly.type
_entity_poly.pdbx_seq_one_letter_code
_entity_poly.pdbx_strand_id
1 'polypeptide(L)'
;MSKFAKPVSGVSLKRQLIFWFGALAVFIALFWLLSDVLLPFIVAMGLAYLLDPLVQRLQGFGINRTVAAIIILVFAIGLIALAFILLVPVLSAQLSAFMERLPGYIDKVEQIMKESSHTWLGQLAAEKLPEAQKSLSGLAGQAAGWLASLLGSILAGGRALLSALSLIVLAPIIAFFLLLDWDR
;
A
#
# COMPACT_ATOMS: atom_id res chain seq x y z
N MET A 1 -62.60 7.93 -39.91
CA MET A 1 -61.30 8.63 -40.07
C MET A 1 -61.45 9.94 -39.32
N SER A 2 -60.80 10.19 -38.18
CA SER A 2 -59.36 10.40 -38.03
C SER A 2 -58.94 10.23 -36.56
N LYS A 3 -57.68 9.83 -36.38
CA LYS A 3 -57.07 9.35 -35.14
C LYS A 3 -56.95 10.45 -34.07
N PHE A 4 -57.38 10.14 -32.85
CA PHE A 4 -56.97 10.85 -31.63
C PHE A 4 -55.50 10.55 -31.35
N ALA A 5 -54.62 11.49 -31.67
CA ALA A 5 -53.23 11.48 -31.24
C ALA A 5 -53.19 11.70 -29.72
N LYS A 6 -52.86 10.65 -28.97
CA LYS A 6 -52.55 10.76 -27.54
C LYS A 6 -51.27 11.59 -27.40
N PRO A 7 -51.24 12.68 -26.62
CA PRO A 7 -49.98 13.36 -26.35
C PRO A 7 -49.12 12.41 -25.52
N VAL A 8 -48.00 11.97 -26.10
CA VAL A 8 -46.94 11.28 -25.35
C VAL A 8 -46.49 12.27 -24.29
N SER A 9 -46.72 11.91 -23.03
CA SER A 9 -46.36 12.69 -21.86
C SER A 9 -44.85 12.93 -21.86
N GLY A 10 -44.43 14.09 -22.35
CA GLY A 10 -43.09 14.61 -22.16
C GLY A 10 -42.90 14.85 -20.68
N VAL A 11 -42.38 13.85 -19.96
CA VAL A 11 -41.69 14.11 -18.70
C VAL A 11 -40.68 15.20 -19.04
N SER A 12 -40.88 16.39 -18.48
CA SER A 12 -40.16 17.60 -18.89
C SER A 12 -38.66 17.30 -18.85
N LEU A 13 -37.96 17.47 -19.97
CA LEU A 13 -36.52 17.20 -20.08
C LEU A 13 -35.73 17.78 -18.89
N LYS A 14 -36.16 18.94 -18.39
CA LYS A 14 -35.65 19.56 -17.16
C LYS A 14 -35.71 18.66 -15.92
N ARG A 15 -36.83 17.98 -15.67
CA ARG A 15 -37.01 17.11 -14.49
C ARG A 15 -36.17 15.85 -14.59
N GLN A 16 -36.01 15.31 -15.80
CA GLN A 16 -35.13 14.17 -16.05
C GLN A 16 -33.65 14.56 -15.90
N LEU A 17 -33.24 15.71 -16.43
CA LEU A 17 -31.88 16.24 -16.24
C LEU A 17 -31.57 16.50 -14.76
N ILE A 18 -32.47 17.16 -14.02
CA ILE A 18 -32.27 17.41 -12.58
C ILE A 18 -32.16 16.09 -11.80
N PHE A 19 -32.96 15.08 -12.14
CA PHE A 19 -32.84 13.76 -11.53
C PHE A 19 -31.49 13.10 -11.82
N TRP A 20 -31.03 13.12 -13.08
CA TRP A 20 -29.73 12.55 -13.46
C TRP A 20 -28.55 13.30 -12.85
N PHE A 21 -28.58 14.63 -12.82
CA PHE A 21 -27.55 15.42 -12.16
C PHE A 21 -27.56 15.22 -10.64
N GLY A 22 -28.73 15.11 -10.02
CA GLY A 22 -28.86 14.79 -8.60
C GLY A 22 -28.32 13.38 -8.28
N ALA A 23 -28.69 12.38 -9.09
CA ALA A 23 -28.19 11.02 -8.98
C ALA A 23 -26.66 10.96 -9.17
N LEU A 24 -26.13 11.68 -10.16
CA LEU A 24 -24.69 11.76 -10.40
C LEU A 24 -23.96 12.43 -9.23
N ALA A 25 -24.50 13.52 -8.69
CA ALA A 25 -23.93 14.20 -7.53
C ALA A 25 -23.89 13.29 -6.30
N VAL A 26 -24.97 12.55 -6.04
CA VAL A 26 -25.03 11.56 -4.95
C VAL A 26 -24.04 10.42 -5.20
N PHE A 27 -23.92 9.93 -6.43
CA PHE A 27 -22.98 8.89 -6.80
C PHE A 27 -21.52 9.33 -6.58
N ILE A 28 -21.17 10.53 -7.02
CA ILE A 28 -19.83 11.10 -6.81
C ILE A 28 -19.55 11.30 -5.32
N ALA A 29 -20.52 11.81 -4.56
CA ALA A 29 -20.37 11.99 -3.11
C ALA A 29 -20.15 10.65 -2.38
N LEU A 30 -20.91 9.62 -2.74
CA LEU A 30 -20.73 8.27 -2.21
C LEU A 30 -19.36 7.69 -2.60
N PHE A 31 -18.96 7.83 -3.86
CA PHE A 31 -17.66 7.33 -4.33
C PHE A 31 -16.51 8.05 -3.64
N TRP A 32 -16.64 9.34 -3.38
CA TRP A 32 -15.63 10.12 -2.67
C TRP A 32 -15.53 9.69 -1.20
N LEU A 33 -16.66 9.43 -0.55
CA LEU A 33 -16.71 8.95 0.84
C LEU A 33 -16.20 7.50 0.99
N LEU A 34 -16.48 6.65 -0.01
CA LEU A 34 -16.05 5.25 -0.02
C LEU A 34 -14.65 5.05 -0.63
N SER A 35 -14.05 6.09 -1.22
CA SER A 35 -12.76 5.97 -1.93
C SER A 35 -11.65 5.37 -1.04
N ASP A 36 -11.59 5.78 0.22
CA ASP A 36 -10.65 5.26 1.23
C ASP A 36 -10.88 3.78 1.60
N VAL A 37 -12.12 3.29 1.46
CA VAL A 37 -12.49 1.89 1.73
C VAL A 37 -12.41 1.03 0.46
N LEU A 38 -12.51 1.65 -0.72
CA LEU A 38 -12.42 1.00 -2.02
C LEU A 38 -11.02 0.42 -2.29
N LEU A 39 -9.97 1.17 -1.94
CA LEU A 39 -8.58 0.72 -2.12
C LEU A 39 -8.28 -0.61 -1.41
N PRO A 40 -8.51 -0.78 -0.10
CA PRO A 40 -8.27 -2.06 0.56
C PRO A 40 -9.15 -3.18 -0.01
N PHE A 41 -10.35 -2.87 -0.51
CA PHE A 41 -11.23 -3.85 -1.16
C PHE A 41 -10.66 -4.35 -2.50
N ILE A 42 -10.17 -3.44 -3.34
CA ILE A 42 -9.52 -3.78 -4.62
C ILE A 42 -8.28 -4.62 -4.38
N VAL A 43 -7.46 -4.24 -3.39
CA VAL A 43 -6.27 -5.01 -3.01
C VAL A 43 -6.65 -6.41 -2.50
N ALA A 44 -7.67 -6.51 -1.65
CA ALA A 44 -8.18 -7.79 -1.16
C ALA A 44 -8.67 -8.70 -2.30
N MET A 45 -9.41 -8.14 -3.27
CA MET A 45 -9.84 -8.89 -4.47
C MET A 45 -8.64 -9.35 -5.32
N GLY A 46 -7.63 -8.50 -5.52
CA GLY A 46 -6.42 -8.87 -6.25
C GLY A 46 -5.65 -10.01 -5.56
N LEU A 47 -5.52 -9.94 -4.23
CA LEU A 47 -4.91 -11.01 -3.43
C LEU A 47 -5.73 -12.30 -3.48
N ALA A 48 -7.05 -12.20 -3.37
CA ALA A 48 -7.95 -13.34 -3.50
C ALA A 48 -7.76 -14.05 -4.84
N TYR A 49 -7.74 -13.30 -5.95
CA TYR A 49 -7.51 -13.83 -7.29
C TYR A 49 -6.14 -14.52 -7.42
N LEU A 50 -5.10 -13.98 -6.78
CA LEU A 50 -3.76 -14.57 -6.75
C LEU A 50 -3.69 -15.87 -5.93
N LEU A 51 -4.43 -15.94 -4.82
CA LEU A 51 -4.39 -17.09 -3.90
C LEU A 51 -5.35 -18.21 -4.32
N ASP A 52 -6.42 -17.91 -5.05
CA ASP A 52 -7.40 -18.89 -5.53
C ASP A 52 -6.79 -20.12 -6.26
N PRO A 53 -5.83 -20.00 -7.20
CA PRO A 53 -5.21 -21.16 -7.83
C PRO A 53 -4.44 -22.04 -6.83
N LEU A 54 -3.91 -21.47 -5.75
CA LEU A 54 -3.28 -22.25 -4.68
C LEU A 54 -4.34 -23.04 -3.90
N VAL A 55 -5.50 -22.43 -3.66
CA VAL A 55 -6.64 -23.07 -2.97
C VAL A 55 -7.15 -24.25 -3.79
N GLN A 56 -7.32 -24.07 -5.09
CA GLN A 56 -7.73 -25.13 -6.00
C GLN A 56 -6.72 -26.30 -6.02
N ARG A 57 -5.41 -26.01 -5.97
CA ARG A 57 -4.38 -27.06 -5.83
C ARG A 57 -4.53 -27.86 -4.54
N LEU A 58 -4.82 -27.21 -3.41
CA LEU A 58 -5.07 -27.89 -2.14
C LEU A 58 -6.36 -28.72 -2.17
N GLN A 59 -7.40 -28.22 -2.83
CA GLN A 59 -8.65 -28.99 -3.02
C GLN A 59 -8.43 -30.26 -3.85
N GLY A 60 -7.50 -30.24 -4.81
CA GLY A 60 -7.08 -31.43 -5.57
C GLY A 60 -6.54 -32.58 -4.72
N PHE A 61 -6.13 -32.31 -3.47
CA PHE A 61 -5.73 -33.33 -2.49
C PHE A 61 -6.90 -33.83 -1.62
N GLY A 62 -8.14 -33.47 -1.93
CA GLY A 62 -9.34 -33.86 -1.18
C GLY A 62 -9.64 -32.97 0.03
N ILE A 63 -8.99 -31.81 0.16
CA ILE A 63 -9.21 -30.86 1.25
C ILE A 63 -10.45 -30.01 0.96
N ASN A 64 -11.34 -29.84 1.94
CA ASN A 64 -12.50 -28.97 1.84
C ASN A 64 -12.07 -27.52 1.52
N ARG A 65 -12.76 -26.84 0.59
CA ARG A 65 -12.49 -25.46 0.12
C ARG A 65 -12.21 -24.49 1.25
N THR A 66 -13.03 -24.52 2.31
CA THR A 66 -12.88 -23.63 3.48
C THR A 66 -11.56 -23.86 4.20
N VAL A 67 -11.19 -25.14 4.40
CA VAL A 67 -9.94 -25.51 5.08
C VAL A 67 -8.73 -25.16 4.22
N ALA A 68 -8.79 -25.42 2.91
CA ALA A 68 -7.75 -25.07 1.95
C ALA A 68 -7.48 -23.55 1.96
N ALA A 69 -8.54 -22.73 1.94
CA ALA A 69 -8.43 -21.28 1.99
C ALA A 69 -7.84 -20.78 3.32
N ILE A 70 -8.25 -21.33 4.47
CA ILE A 70 -7.66 -20.98 5.78
C ILE A 70 -6.15 -21.31 5.81
N ILE A 71 -5.76 -22.50 5.35
CA ILE A 71 -4.36 -22.93 5.35
C ILE A 71 -3.51 -21.97 4.54
N ILE A 72 -3.95 -21.61 3.32
CA ILE A 72 -3.21 -20.71 2.43
C ILE A 72 -3.14 -19.30 3.00
N LEU A 73 -4.23 -18.82 3.59
CA LEU A 73 -4.26 -17.50 4.22
C LEU A 73 -3.25 -17.40 5.37
N VAL A 74 -3.26 -18.38 6.27
CA VAL A 74 -2.34 -18.46 7.41
C VAL A 74 -0.90 -18.60 6.91
N PHE A 75 -0.67 -19.44 5.91
CA PHE A 75 0.65 -19.61 5.30
C PHE A 75 1.17 -18.32 4.66
N ALA A 76 0.33 -17.61 3.89
CA ALA A 76 0.70 -16.36 3.25
C ALA A 76 1.04 -15.27 4.27
N ILE A 77 0.21 -15.10 5.31
CA ILE A 77 0.46 -14.16 6.41
C ILE A 77 1.75 -14.54 7.14
N GLY A 78 1.94 -15.82 7.46
CA GLY A 78 3.14 -16.32 8.11
C GLY A 78 4.40 -16.09 7.29
N LEU A 79 4.33 -16.30 5.97
CA LEU A 79 5.44 -16.08 5.05
C LEU A 79 5.80 -14.59 4.95
N ILE A 80 4.81 -13.70 4.88
CA ILE A 80 5.03 -12.25 4.91
C ILE A 80 5.66 -11.84 6.25
N ALA A 81 5.12 -12.29 7.37
CA ALA A 81 5.67 -11.97 8.69
C ALA A 81 7.11 -12.45 8.84
N LEU A 82 7.42 -13.67 8.39
CA LEU A 82 8.77 -14.23 8.38
C LEU A 82 9.70 -13.40 7.49
N ALA A 83 9.25 -13.04 6.29
CA ALA A 83 10.00 -12.17 5.39
C ALA A 83 10.31 -10.82 6.06
N PHE A 84 9.35 -10.19 6.74
CA PHE A 84 9.61 -8.96 7.50
C PHE A 84 10.65 -9.15 8.62
N ILE A 85 10.52 -10.21 9.42
CA ILE A 85 11.45 -10.51 10.52
C ILE A 85 12.88 -10.72 10.00
N LEU A 86 13.05 -11.32 8.82
CA LEU A 86 14.36 -11.58 8.23
C LEU A 86 14.91 -10.42 7.41
N LEU A 87 14.09 -9.78 6.56
CA LEU A 87 14.53 -8.71 5.67
C LEU A 87 14.77 -7.39 6.40
N VAL A 88 13.90 -7.00 7.34
CA VAL A 88 14.03 -5.71 8.04
C VAL A 88 15.40 -5.56 8.74
N PRO A 89 15.90 -6.52 9.54
CA PRO A 89 17.21 -6.37 10.16
C PRO A 89 18.36 -6.38 9.14
N VAL A 90 18.27 -7.19 8.08
CA VAL A 90 19.28 -7.23 7.01
C VAL A 90 19.32 -5.89 6.28
N LEU A 91 18.17 -5.34 5.89
CA LEU A 91 18.07 -4.03 5.25
C LEU A 91 18.54 -2.93 6.19
N SER A 92 18.21 -2.99 7.47
CA SER A 92 18.70 -2.03 8.47
C SER A 92 20.22 -2.09 8.59
N ALA A 93 20.81 -3.28 8.72
CA ALA A 93 22.26 -3.44 8.81
C ALA A 93 22.96 -2.96 7.54
N GLN A 94 22.38 -3.24 6.37
CA GLN A 94 22.88 -2.75 5.08
C GLN A 94 22.78 -1.23 4.97
N LEU A 95 21.67 -0.62 5.39
CA LEU A 95 21.52 0.83 5.44
C LEU A 95 22.54 1.44 6.41
N SER A 96 22.67 0.91 7.63
CA SER A 96 23.66 1.39 8.60
C SER A 96 25.08 1.33 8.04
N ALA A 97 25.49 0.19 7.45
CA ALA A 97 26.79 0.04 6.84
C ALA A 97 26.99 0.97 5.62
N PHE A 98 25.93 1.26 4.86
CA PHE A 98 25.98 2.25 3.80
C PHE A 98 26.18 3.66 4.35
N MET A 99 25.45 4.03 5.41
CA MET A 99 25.60 5.34 6.06
C MET A 99 26.99 5.52 6.69
N GLU A 100 27.60 4.46 7.23
CA GLU A 100 28.98 4.49 7.73
C GLU A 100 30.02 4.66 6.62
N ARG A 101 29.79 4.10 5.44
CA ARG A 101 30.70 4.18 4.28
C ARG A 101 30.46 5.40 3.41
N LEU A 102 29.31 6.04 3.54
CA LEU A 102 28.89 7.24 2.82
C LEU A 102 29.93 8.37 2.87
N PRO A 103 30.51 8.73 4.03
CA PRO A 103 31.55 9.75 4.12
C PRO A 103 32.77 9.40 3.27
N GLY A 104 33.22 8.14 3.32
CA GLY A 104 34.37 7.69 2.53
C GLY A 104 34.12 7.66 1.02
N TYR A 105 32.86 7.52 0.58
CA TYR A 105 32.50 7.70 -0.83
C TYR A 105 32.50 9.17 -1.24
N ILE A 106 32.04 10.05 -0.36
CA ILE A 106 32.10 11.51 -0.56
C ILE A 106 33.56 11.97 -0.67
N ASP A 107 34.44 11.51 0.22
CA ASP A 107 35.87 11.84 0.20
C ASP A 107 36.55 11.41 -1.11
N LYS A 108 36.21 10.22 -1.62
CA LYS A 108 36.73 9.73 -2.91
C LYS A 108 36.24 10.57 -4.09
N VAL A 109 34.96 10.97 -4.07
CA VAL A 109 34.40 11.85 -5.10
C VAL A 109 35.07 13.23 -5.04
N GLU A 110 35.28 13.78 -3.84
CA GLU A 110 36.00 15.03 -3.65
C GLU A 110 37.45 14.94 -4.14
N GLN A 111 38.14 13.82 -3.88
CA GLN A 111 39.50 13.58 -4.37
C GLN A 111 39.55 13.54 -5.91
N ILE A 112 38.65 12.79 -6.56
CA ILE A 112 38.56 12.72 -8.02
C ILE A 112 38.21 14.10 -8.61
N MET A 113 37.31 14.85 -7.97
CA MET A 113 36.95 16.21 -8.40
C MET A 113 38.06 17.23 -8.20
N LYS A 114 38.92 17.08 -7.18
CA LYS A 114 40.11 17.92 -6.96
C LYS A 114 41.22 17.59 -7.96
N GLU A 115 41.33 16.33 -8.37
CA GLU A 115 42.33 15.86 -9.34
C GLU A 115 41.93 16.22 -10.78
N SER A 116 40.62 16.28 -11.08
CA SER A 116 40.08 16.90 -12.29
C SER A 116 40.05 18.43 -12.15
N SER A 117 41.08 19.09 -12.66
CA SER A 117 41.43 20.52 -12.61
C SER A 117 40.38 21.60 -13.02
N HIS A 118 39.08 21.33 -13.05
CA HIS A 118 38.04 22.33 -13.30
C HIS A 118 37.61 23.01 -11.98
N THR A 119 38.22 24.18 -11.72
CA THR A 119 38.09 25.02 -10.51
C THR A 119 36.66 25.32 -10.04
N TRP A 120 35.66 25.36 -10.93
CA TRP A 120 34.28 25.69 -10.57
C TRP A 120 33.54 24.52 -9.88
N LEU A 121 33.83 23.27 -10.27
CA LEU A 121 33.18 22.07 -9.72
C LEU A 121 33.68 21.77 -8.30
N GLY A 122 34.97 21.96 -8.04
CA GLY A 122 35.56 21.75 -6.71
C GLY A 122 35.04 22.71 -5.64
N GLN A 123 34.75 23.97 -6.00
CA GLN A 123 34.21 24.96 -5.06
C GLN A 123 32.75 24.68 -4.68
N LEU A 124 31.91 24.36 -5.69
CA LEU A 124 30.51 24.01 -5.45
C LEU A 124 30.38 22.71 -4.65
N ALA A 125 31.24 21.73 -4.92
CA ALA A 125 31.27 20.48 -4.18
C ALA A 125 31.68 20.72 -2.71
N ALA A 126 32.75 21.47 -2.45
CA ALA A 126 33.21 21.76 -1.09
C ALA A 126 32.16 22.49 -0.22
N GLU A 127 31.32 23.32 -0.83
CA GLU A 127 30.27 24.06 -0.11
C GLU A 127 29.01 23.20 0.14
N LYS A 128 28.62 22.34 -0.80
CA LYS A 128 27.32 21.62 -0.76
C LYS A 128 27.40 20.19 -0.22
N LEU A 129 28.55 19.51 -0.33
CA LEU A 129 28.71 18.13 0.14
C LEU A 129 28.46 17.96 1.66
N PRO A 130 28.99 18.83 2.55
CA PRO A 130 28.80 18.68 4.00
C PRO A 130 27.33 18.82 4.42
N GLU A 131 26.59 19.72 3.77
CA GLU A 131 25.17 19.96 4.03
C GLU A 131 24.29 18.80 3.54
N ALA A 132 24.61 18.24 2.37
CA ALA A 132 23.94 17.06 1.83
C ALA A 132 24.17 15.82 2.71
N GLN A 133 25.40 15.59 3.17
CA GLN A 133 25.74 14.50 4.08
C GLN A 133 24.99 14.59 5.40
N LYS A 134 24.93 15.79 5.99
CA LYS A 134 24.19 16.03 7.23
C LYS A 134 22.69 15.76 7.07
N SER A 135 22.10 16.21 5.96
CA SER A 135 20.68 15.98 5.66
C SER A 135 20.35 14.49 5.45
N LEU A 136 21.20 13.75 4.73
CA LEU A 136 21.07 12.31 4.55
C LEU A 136 21.16 11.55 5.87
N SER A 137 22.17 11.87 6.69
CA SER A 137 22.34 11.25 8.01
C SER A 137 21.16 11.52 8.96
N GLY A 138 20.60 12.73 8.93
CA GLY A 138 19.40 13.09 9.68
C GLY A 138 18.16 12.30 9.25
N LEU A 139 17.93 12.18 7.93
CA LEU A 139 16.81 11.40 7.38
C LEU A 139 16.91 9.91 7.74
N ALA A 140 18.11 9.32 7.64
CA ALA A 140 18.31 7.92 8.01
C ALA A 140 18.11 7.69 9.51
N GLY A 141 18.60 8.59 10.37
CA GLY A 141 18.38 8.54 11.81
C GLY A 141 16.89 8.66 12.17
N GLN A 142 16.15 9.52 11.49
CA GLN A 142 14.72 9.70 11.68
C GLN A 142 13.93 8.46 11.21
N ALA A 143 14.30 7.87 10.08
CA ALA A 143 13.71 6.63 9.59
C ALA A 143 13.98 5.44 10.54
N ALA A 144 15.20 5.32 11.05
CA ALA A 144 15.56 4.29 12.03
C ALA A 144 14.80 4.47 13.36
N GLY A 145 14.65 5.72 13.84
CA GLY A 145 13.85 6.02 15.02
C GLY A 145 12.36 5.72 14.84
N TRP A 146 11.80 6.01 13.67
CA TRP A 146 10.42 5.64 13.33
C TRP A 146 10.26 4.11 13.33
N LEU A 147 11.15 3.39 12.65
CA LEU A 147 11.13 1.93 12.62
C LEU A 147 11.28 1.29 14.01
N ALA A 148 12.17 1.81 14.86
CA ALA A 148 12.36 1.31 16.23
C ALA A 148 11.15 1.59 17.14
N SER A 149 10.43 2.70 16.90
CA SER A 149 9.25 3.07 17.67
C SER A 149 7.98 2.34 17.27
N LEU A 150 7.93 1.73 16.08
CA LEU A 150 6.78 0.92 15.64
C LEU A 150 6.50 -0.25 16.61
N LEU A 151 7.53 -0.99 16.99
CA LEU A 151 7.46 -2.14 17.89
C LEU A 151 6.87 -1.71 19.24
N GLY A 152 7.40 -0.61 19.78
CA GLY A 152 6.99 -0.03 21.05
C GLY A 152 5.57 0.54 20.99
N SER A 153 5.18 1.13 19.87
CA SER A 153 3.83 1.69 19.66
C SER A 153 2.77 0.60 19.48
N ILE A 154 3.16 -0.52 18.86
CA ILE A 154 2.37 -1.75 18.75
C ILE A 154 2.19 -2.34 20.17
N LEU A 155 3.26 -2.54 20.93
CA LEU A 155 3.20 -3.13 22.28
C LEU A 155 2.51 -2.24 23.33
N ALA A 156 2.71 -0.92 23.28
CA ALA A 156 2.14 0.02 24.25
C ALA A 156 0.72 0.47 23.87
N GLY A 157 0.38 0.45 22.59
CA GLY A 157 -0.89 0.92 22.05
C GLY A 157 -1.83 -0.23 21.71
N GLY A 158 -2.39 -0.92 22.71
CA GLY A 158 -3.39 -1.98 22.49
C GLY A 158 -4.57 -1.56 21.58
N ARG A 159 -4.89 -0.26 21.47
CA ARG A 159 -5.89 0.31 20.53
C ARG A 159 -5.39 0.50 19.10
N ALA A 160 -4.11 0.85 18.91
CA ALA A 160 -3.49 0.94 17.58
C ALA A 160 -3.21 -0.46 17.01
N LEU A 161 -2.85 -1.41 17.89
CA LEU A 161 -2.86 -2.83 17.58
C LEU A 161 -4.24 -3.31 17.13
N LEU A 162 -5.34 -2.92 17.79
CA LEU A 162 -6.69 -3.31 17.35
C LEU A 162 -7.06 -2.73 15.98
N SER A 163 -6.59 -1.54 15.62
CA SER A 163 -6.79 -0.93 14.29
C SER A 163 -5.89 -1.54 13.22
N ALA A 164 -4.63 -1.81 13.54
CA ALA A 164 -3.67 -2.45 12.62
C ALA A 164 -3.97 -3.94 12.46
N LEU A 165 -4.35 -4.64 13.53
CA LEU A 165 -4.89 -6.00 13.50
C LEU A 165 -6.24 -6.00 12.79
N SER A 166 -7.10 -5.01 12.97
CA SER A 166 -8.29 -4.88 12.12
C SER A 166 -7.85 -4.83 10.64
N LEU A 167 -6.87 -4.03 10.24
CA LEU A 167 -6.49 -3.97 8.83
C LEU A 167 -5.75 -5.25 8.34
N ILE A 168 -4.86 -5.84 9.16
CA ILE A 168 -4.06 -7.04 8.85
C ILE A 168 -4.83 -8.36 9.02
N VAL A 169 -5.89 -8.39 9.82
CA VAL A 169 -6.71 -9.59 10.10
C VAL A 169 -8.06 -9.48 9.38
N LEU A 170 -8.70 -8.31 9.39
CA LEU A 170 -9.98 -8.09 8.71
C LEU A 170 -9.81 -8.03 7.19
N ALA A 171 -8.73 -7.48 6.62
CA ALA A 171 -8.52 -7.53 5.17
C ALA A 171 -8.41 -8.96 4.63
N PRO A 172 -7.60 -9.87 5.23
CA PRO A 172 -7.59 -11.27 4.81
C PRO A 172 -8.85 -12.05 5.18
N ILE A 173 -9.54 -11.74 6.30
CA ILE A 173 -10.84 -12.34 6.63
C ILE A 173 -11.94 -11.91 5.64
N ILE A 174 -11.98 -10.63 5.24
CA ILE A 174 -12.91 -10.11 4.24
C ILE A 174 -12.58 -10.71 2.87
N ALA A 175 -11.30 -10.81 2.51
CA ALA A 175 -10.86 -11.50 1.30
C ALA A 175 -11.30 -12.97 1.30
N PHE A 176 -11.19 -13.66 2.44
CA PHE A 176 -11.68 -15.03 2.65
C PHE A 176 -13.21 -15.12 2.54
N PHE A 177 -13.96 -14.16 3.13
CA PHE A 177 -15.42 -14.16 3.10
C PHE A 177 -15.96 -13.90 1.69
N LEU A 178 -15.34 -12.97 0.94
CA LEU A 178 -15.65 -12.73 -0.47
C LEU A 178 -15.32 -13.95 -1.36
N LEU A 179 -14.22 -14.66 -1.08
CA LEU A 179 -13.88 -15.92 -1.75
C LEU A 179 -14.83 -17.07 -1.44
N LEU A 180 -15.46 -17.05 -0.26
CA LEU A 180 -16.41 -18.08 0.19
C LEU A 180 -17.81 -17.85 -0.38
N ASP A 181 -18.25 -16.60 -0.54
CA ASP A 181 -19.65 -16.23 -0.86
C ASP A 181 -19.92 -15.96 -2.35
N TRP A 182 -18.88 -15.93 -3.21
CA TRP A 182 -19.03 -15.68 -4.65
C TRP A 182 -19.65 -16.85 -5.46
N ASP A 183 -20.07 -17.92 -4.79
CA ASP A 183 -20.62 -19.13 -5.42
C ASP A 183 -22.08 -19.40 -5.02
N ARG A 184 -22.88 -18.32 -4.96
CA ARG A 184 -24.34 -18.37 -5.10
C ARG A 184 -24.84 -17.35 -6.12
#